data_AF-C9YD15-F1
#
_entry.id   AF-C9YD15-F1
#
_cell.length_a   1.000
_cell.length_b   1.000
_cell.length_c   1.000
_cell.angle_alpha   90.00
_cell.angle_beta   90.00
_cell.angle_gamma   90.00
#
_symmetry.space_group_name_H-M   'P 1'
#
loop_
_entity.id
_entity.type
_entity.pdbx_description
1 polymer ?
#
loop_
_entity_poly.entity_id
_entity_poly.type
_entity_poly.pdbx_seq_one_letter_code
_entity_poly.pdbx_strand_id
1 'polypeptide(L)'
;MTEGDDEDHADGAKGGLMAAVRTILIADLVMSLDNVIAVAAAAQGSMVLLILGLAISIPLVIFGSTLMIKLMERFPVIVTFGAALIGWVAGETIVSDTALKGALESYSWLHWGAAIAGALFVLGAGKVLNRPKLEVTH
;
A
#
# COMPACT_ATOMS: atom_id res chain seq x y z
N MET A 1 -3.05 -23.08 7.27
CA MET A 1 -3.43 -22.71 5.90
C MET A 1 -2.24 -21.96 5.37
N THR A 2 -1.54 -22.57 4.43
CA THR A 2 -0.15 -22.24 4.07
C THR A 2 -0.17 -21.70 2.65
N GLU A 3 0.25 -20.46 2.47
CA GLU A 3 0.62 -19.79 1.20
C GLU A 3 1.28 -18.48 1.65
N GLY A 4 2.53 -18.15 1.37
CA GLY A 4 3.53 -18.68 0.46
C GLY A 4 4.33 -17.47 -0.04
N ASP A 5 5.59 -17.34 0.37
CA ASP A 5 6.71 -17.02 -0.52
C ASP A 5 8.00 -17.06 0.31
N ASP A 6 8.63 -18.24 0.23
CA ASP A 6 9.99 -18.45 0.64
C ASP A 6 10.93 -17.61 -0.23
N GLU A 7 11.96 -17.13 0.43
CA GLU A 7 13.04 -16.30 -0.06
C GLU A 7 13.93 -17.07 -1.05
N ASP A 8 13.57 -17.12 -2.34
CA ASP A 8 14.47 -17.65 -3.37
C ASP A 8 15.40 -16.57 -3.94
N HIS A 9 16.52 -16.39 -3.25
CA HIS A 9 17.75 -15.86 -3.82
C HIS A 9 18.48 -16.95 -4.61
N ALA A 10 18.24 -17.06 -5.93
CA ALA A 10 19.24 -17.40 -6.96
C ALA A 10 18.56 -17.83 -8.27
N ASP A 11 18.62 -16.99 -9.31
CA ASP A 11 19.23 -17.32 -10.61
C ASP A 11 18.75 -16.38 -11.73
N GLY A 12 19.72 -15.66 -12.31
CA GLY A 12 19.60 -14.95 -13.57
C GLY A 12 18.74 -13.68 -13.56
N ALA A 13 19.19 -12.65 -14.27
CA ALA A 13 18.46 -11.38 -14.47
C ALA A 13 17.00 -11.53 -14.96
N LYS A 14 16.61 -12.71 -15.48
CA LYS A 14 15.23 -13.03 -15.88
C LYS A 14 14.33 -13.43 -14.69
N GLY A 15 14.87 -14.08 -13.66
CA GLY A 15 14.13 -14.48 -12.47
C GLY A 15 13.71 -13.25 -11.64
N GLY A 16 14.63 -12.30 -11.46
CA GLY A 16 14.36 -11.07 -10.71
C GLY A 16 13.28 -10.17 -11.35
N LEU A 17 13.27 -10.05 -12.69
CA LEU A 17 12.25 -9.25 -13.37
C LEU A 17 10.87 -9.91 -13.29
N MET A 18 10.78 -11.24 -13.50
CA MET A 18 9.51 -11.96 -13.40
C MET A 18 8.96 -11.93 -11.96
N ALA A 19 9.84 -12.08 -10.96
CA ALA A 19 9.46 -11.95 -9.55
C ALA A 19 8.91 -10.55 -9.24
N ALA A 20 9.63 -9.50 -9.64
CA ALA A 20 9.19 -8.12 -9.42
C ALA A 20 7.85 -7.80 -10.10
N VAL A 21 7.66 -8.25 -11.35
CA VAL A 21 6.39 -8.08 -12.08
C VAL A 21 5.26 -8.82 -11.37
N ARG A 22 5.51 -10.05 -10.89
CA ARG A 22 4.52 -10.83 -10.13
C ARG A 22 4.13 -10.12 -8.83
N THR A 23 5.10 -9.61 -8.07
CA THR A 23 4.83 -8.84 -6.83
C THR A 23 4.00 -7.60 -7.10
N ILE A 24 4.32 -6.83 -8.16
CA ILE A 24 3.56 -5.63 -8.54
C ILE A 24 2.13 -6.01 -8.95
N LEU A 25 1.94 -7.04 -9.78
CA LEU A 25 0.62 -7.48 -10.21
C LEU A 25 -0.25 -7.94 -9.04
N ILE A 26 0.30 -8.72 -8.11
CA ILE A 26 -0.45 -9.17 -6.93
C ILE A 26 -0.87 -7.97 -6.07
N ALA A 27 0.06 -7.06 -5.79
CA ALA A 27 -0.24 -5.86 -5.00
C ALA A 27 -1.28 -4.97 -5.67
N ASP A 28 -1.16 -4.74 -6.99
CA ASP A 28 -2.11 -3.94 -7.75
C ASP A 28 -3.48 -4.62 -7.82
N LEU A 29 -3.58 -5.95 -7.94
CA LEU A 29 -4.88 -6.65 -7.89
C LEU A 29 -5.57 -6.54 -6.52
N VAL A 30 -4.83 -6.73 -5.43
CA VAL A 30 -5.37 -6.62 -4.06
C VAL A 30 -5.83 -5.19 -3.78
N MET A 31 -5.04 -4.20 -4.21
CA MET A 31 -5.38 -2.78 -4.03
C MET A 31 -6.48 -2.30 -4.99
N SER A 32 -6.45 -2.77 -6.24
CA SER A 32 -7.38 -2.33 -7.28
C SER A 32 -8.73 -3.03 -7.21
N LEU A 33 -8.86 -4.17 -6.52
CA LEU A 33 -10.17 -4.76 -6.24
C LEU A 33 -11.08 -3.76 -5.52
N ASP A 34 -10.57 -3.12 -4.46
CA ASP A 34 -11.30 -2.10 -3.72
C ASP A 34 -11.57 -0.87 -4.59
N ASN A 35 -10.59 -0.46 -5.40
CA ASN A 35 -10.75 0.67 -6.33
C ASN A 35 -11.79 0.38 -7.43
N VAL A 36 -11.85 -0.84 -7.96
CA VAL A 36 -12.84 -1.26 -8.96
C VAL A 36 -14.23 -1.32 -8.34
N ILE A 37 -14.36 -1.83 -7.10
CA ILE A 37 -15.64 -1.83 -6.37
C ILE A 37 -16.14 -0.39 -6.15
N ALA A 38 -15.25 0.54 -5.79
CA ALA A 38 -15.62 1.95 -5.63
C ALA A 38 -16.10 2.59 -6.94
N VAL A 39 -15.41 2.34 -8.06
CA VAL A 39 -15.83 2.81 -9.38
C VAL A 39 -17.14 2.14 -9.82
N ALA A 40 -17.33 0.86 -9.55
CA ALA A 40 -18.57 0.13 -9.83
C ALA A 40 -19.76 0.69 -9.04
N ALA A 41 -19.54 1.04 -7.76
CA ALA A 41 -20.53 1.71 -6.92
C ALA A 41 -20.88 3.12 -7.45
N ALA A 42 -19.87 3.89 -7.86
CA ALA A 42 -20.07 5.21 -8.46
C ALA A 42 -20.76 5.15 -9.84
N ALA A 43 -20.52 4.08 -10.60
CA ALA A 43 -21.12 3.87 -11.92
C ALA A 43 -22.61 3.47 -11.86
N GLN A 44 -23.17 3.21 -10.67
CA GLN A 44 -24.60 2.90 -10.44
C GLN A 44 -25.16 1.84 -11.41
N GLY A 45 -24.36 0.82 -11.74
CA GLY A 45 -24.74 -0.25 -12.67
C GLY A 45 -24.55 0.05 -14.16
N SER A 46 -24.06 1.24 -14.54
CA SER A 46 -23.70 1.56 -15.93
C SER A 46 -22.35 0.95 -16.29
N MET A 47 -22.40 -0.19 -17.01
CA MET A 47 -21.21 -0.87 -17.51
C MET A 47 -20.32 0.06 -18.36
N VAL A 48 -20.93 1.00 -19.09
CA VAL A 48 -20.21 1.97 -19.93
C VAL A 48 -19.34 2.91 -19.08
N LEU A 49 -19.86 3.42 -17.96
CA LEU A 49 -19.11 4.31 -17.07
C LEU A 49 -17.96 3.57 -16.37
N LEU A 50 -18.17 2.31 -15.99
CA LEU A 50 -17.14 1.46 -15.40
C LEU A 50 -15.99 1.24 -16.39
N ILE A 51 -16.31 0.81 -17.61
CA ILE A 51 -15.30 0.56 -18.66
C ILE A 51 -14.53 1.84 -18.99
N LEU A 52 -15.21 2.97 -19.14
CA LEU A 52 -14.55 4.25 -19.40
C LEU A 52 -13.65 4.70 -18.23
N GLY A 53 -14.11 4.56 -16.99
CA GLY A 53 -13.32 4.88 -15.80
C GLY A 53 -12.04 4.06 -15.73
N LEU A 54 -12.13 2.75 -15.98
CA LEU A 54 -10.98 1.86 -15.99
C LEU A 54 -10.03 2.14 -17.17
N ALA A 55 -10.59 2.35 -18.36
CA ALA A 55 -9.81 2.64 -19.58
C ALA A 55 -9.02 3.94 -19.47
N ILE A 56 -9.54 4.96 -18.78
CA ILE A 56 -8.82 6.22 -18.53
C ILE A 56 -7.79 6.07 -17.39
N SER A 57 -8.10 5.25 -16.38
CA SER A 57 -7.23 5.03 -15.22
C SER A 57 -5.89 4.39 -15.57
N ILE A 58 -5.88 3.36 -16.42
CA ILE A 58 -4.65 2.63 -16.76
C ILE A 58 -3.57 3.54 -17.39
N PRO A 59 -3.86 4.32 -18.46
CA PRO A 59 -2.89 5.28 -18.98
C PRO A 59 -2.45 6.31 -17.95
N LEU A 60 -3.39 6.83 -17.14
CA LEU A 60 -3.09 7.82 -16.12
C LEU A 60 -2.08 7.29 -15.10
N VAL A 61 -2.22 6.03 -14.64
CA VAL A 61 -1.27 5.37 -13.73
C VAL A 61 0.08 5.13 -14.39
N ILE A 62 0.12 4.70 -15.66
CA ILE A 62 1.38 4.46 -16.38
C ILE A 62 2.16 5.78 -16.54
N PHE A 63 1.52 6.86 -16.99
CA PHE A 63 2.17 8.17 -17.11
C PHE A 63 2.49 8.78 -15.73
N GLY A 64 1.57 8.65 -14.78
CA GLY A 64 1.72 9.14 -13.42
C GLY A 64 2.85 8.46 -12.66
N SER A 65 3.07 7.16 -12.85
CA SER A 65 4.16 6.41 -12.21
C SER A 65 5.53 6.93 -12.63
N THR A 66 5.73 7.26 -13.91
CA THR A 66 6.99 7.83 -14.39
C THR A 66 7.29 9.18 -13.74
N LEU A 67 6.26 10.02 -13.57
CA LEU A 67 6.39 11.29 -12.86
C LEU A 67 6.67 11.07 -11.36
N MET A 68 5.95 10.15 -10.74
CA MET A 68 6.10 9.83 -9.32
C MET A 68 7.48 9.26 -9.01
N ILE A 69 8.01 8.37 -9.86
CA ILE A 69 9.36 7.82 -9.74
C ILE A 69 10.39 8.95 -9.74
N LYS A 70 10.35 9.85 -10.74
CA LYS A 70 11.24 11.02 -10.79
C LYS A 70 11.14 11.90 -9.55
N LEU A 71 9.93 12.05 -9.03
CA LEU A 71 9.69 12.86 -7.83
C LEU A 71 10.27 12.20 -6.58
N MET A 72 10.12 10.88 -6.42
CA MET A 72 10.73 10.12 -5.32
C MET A 72 12.25 10.09 -5.40
N GLU A 73 12.82 9.97 -6.60
CA GLU A 73 14.27 10.08 -6.82
C GLU A 73 14.81 11.47 -6.44
N ARG A 74 14.04 12.52 -6.75
CA ARG A 74 14.42 13.91 -6.44
C ARG A 74 14.22 14.25 -4.95
N PHE A 75 13.17 13.72 -4.34
CA PHE A 75 12.75 14.03 -2.96
C PHE A 75 12.43 12.73 -2.21
N PRO A 76 13.45 11.99 -1.71
CA PRO A 76 13.26 10.70 -1.04
C PRO A 76 12.40 10.78 0.23
N VAL A 77 12.33 11.97 0.84
CA VAL A 77 11.43 12.28 1.97
C VAL A 77 9.95 11.96 1.67
N ILE A 78 9.52 12.02 0.41
CA ILE A 78 8.13 11.70 0.02
C ILE A 78 7.78 10.25 0.35
N VAL A 79 8.72 9.31 0.22
CA VAL A 79 8.49 7.90 0.56
C VAL A 79 8.21 7.74 2.04
N THR A 80 8.98 8.43 2.90
CA THR A 80 8.79 8.39 4.35
C THR A 80 7.45 9.00 4.77
N PHE A 81 7.08 10.15 4.18
CA PHE A 81 5.77 10.75 4.44
C PHE A 81 4.61 9.90 3.92
N GLY A 82 4.74 9.31 2.73
CA GLY A 82 3.75 8.41 2.17
C GLY A 82 3.52 7.19 3.05
N ALA A 83 4.60 6.56 3.53
CA ALA A 83 4.52 5.43 4.45
C ALA A 83 3.85 5.82 5.79
N ALA A 84 4.19 6.98 6.35
CA ALA A 84 3.55 7.49 7.56
C ALA A 84 2.04 7.72 7.36
N LEU A 85 1.66 8.29 6.22
CA LEU A 85 0.27 8.58 5.88
C LEU A 85 -0.54 7.28 5.67
N ILE A 86 0.03 6.28 5.00
CA ILE A 86 -0.60 4.96 4.85
C ILE A 86 -0.81 4.31 6.23
N GLY A 87 0.20 4.35 7.11
CA GLY A 87 0.07 3.84 8.48
C GLY A 87 -0.99 4.59 9.30
N TRP A 88 -1.09 5.91 9.13
CA TRP A 88 -2.13 6.73 9.73
C TRP A 88 -3.53 6.30 9.29
N VAL A 89 -3.76 6.23 7.98
CA VAL A 89 -5.05 5.84 7.39
C VAL A 89 -5.43 4.41 7.78
N ALA A 90 -4.46 3.49 7.83
CA ALA A 90 -4.70 2.13 8.29
C ALA A 90 -5.15 2.11 9.77
N GLY A 91 -4.45 2.84 10.65
CA GLY A 91 -4.84 2.96 12.07
C GLY A 91 -6.22 3.59 12.26
N GLU A 92 -6.52 4.63 11.48
CA GLU A 92 -7.83 5.29 11.50
C GLU A 92 -8.94 4.36 10.99
N THR A 93 -8.71 3.65 9.89
CA THR A 93 -9.67 2.71 9.29
C THR A 93 -10.00 1.56 10.25
N ILE A 94 -8.99 1.01 10.95
CA ILE A 94 -9.17 -0.07 11.94
C ILE A 94 -10.07 0.38 13.10
N VAL A 95 -9.87 1.59 13.63
CA VAL A 95 -10.67 2.09 14.77
C VAL A 95 -12.04 2.60 14.34
N SER A 96 -12.17 3.05 13.09
CA SER A 96 -13.42 3.56 12.54
C SER A 96 -14.38 2.45 12.09
N ASP A 97 -13.93 1.20 12.09
CA ASP A 97 -14.76 0.06 11.73
C ASP A 97 -15.96 -0.08 12.67
N THR A 98 -17.13 -0.28 12.06
CA THR A 98 -18.46 -0.36 12.71
C THR A 98 -18.51 -1.45 13.79
N ALA A 99 -17.68 -2.49 13.68
CA ALA A 99 -17.54 -3.54 14.68
C ALA A 99 -16.92 -3.06 16.00
N LEU A 100 -16.11 -1.99 15.96
CA LEU A 100 -15.40 -1.44 17.12
C LEU A 100 -16.16 -0.27 17.78
N LYS A 101 -17.14 0.33 17.09
CA LYS A 101 -17.93 1.47 17.60
C LYS A 101 -18.67 1.14 18.89
N GLY A 102 -19.20 -0.07 19.04
CA GLY A 102 -19.95 -0.49 20.24
C GLY A 102 -19.10 -0.63 21.52
N ALA A 103 -17.78 -0.77 21.40
CA ALA A 103 -16.87 -0.89 22.56
C ALA A 103 -16.09 0.40 22.87
N LEU A 104 -16.05 1.36 21.93
CA LEU A 104 -15.14 2.50 21.96
C LEU A 104 -15.84 3.88 21.95
N GLU A 105 -17.17 3.92 21.99
CA GLU A 105 -17.99 5.15 21.99
C GLU A 105 -17.62 6.19 23.07
N SER A 106 -16.88 5.82 24.12
CA SER A 106 -16.55 6.71 25.24
C SER A 106 -15.19 7.44 25.15
N TYR A 107 -14.33 7.15 24.16
CA TYR A 107 -12.99 7.76 24.09
C TYR A 107 -12.64 8.30 22.70
N SER A 108 -13.07 9.53 22.42
CA SER A 108 -12.70 10.30 21.22
C SER A 108 -11.17 10.39 20.97
N TRP A 109 -10.36 10.26 22.03
CA TRP A 109 -8.89 10.28 21.95
C TRP A 109 -8.27 9.03 21.29
N LEU A 110 -9.01 7.91 21.22
CA LEU A 110 -8.52 6.67 20.61
C LEU A 110 -8.39 6.76 19.09
N HIS A 111 -9.19 7.59 18.43
CA HIS A 111 -9.05 7.83 16.99
C HIS A 111 -7.68 8.44 16.65
N TRP A 112 -7.28 9.47 17.41
CA TRP A 112 -5.99 10.12 17.19
C TRP A 112 -4.82 9.26 17.67
N GLY A 113 -5.00 8.55 18.79
CA GLY A 113 -4.00 7.62 19.32
C GLY A 113 -3.69 6.46 18.38
N ALA A 114 -4.72 5.85 17.78
CA ALA A 114 -4.53 4.73 16.84
C ALA A 114 -3.92 5.17 15.51
N ALA A 115 -4.30 6.34 15.00
CA ALA A 115 -3.72 6.86 13.77
C ALA A 115 -2.23 7.24 13.95
N ILE A 116 -1.88 7.88 15.08
CA ILE A 116 -0.49 8.14 15.45
C ILE A 116 0.27 6.82 15.65
N ALA A 117 -0.33 5.85 16.35
CA ALA A 117 0.29 4.55 16.57
C ALA A 117 0.55 3.80 15.25
N GLY A 118 -0.41 3.82 14.32
CA GLY A 118 -0.26 3.23 12.99
C GLY A 118 0.86 3.90 12.18
N ALA A 119 0.92 5.23 12.17
CA ALA A 119 2.01 5.96 11.50
C ALA A 119 3.38 5.65 12.12
N LEU A 120 3.49 5.67 13.46
CA LEU A 120 4.73 5.35 14.17
C LEU A 120 5.14 3.89 13.99
N PHE A 121 4.17 2.97 13.95
CA PHE A 121 4.43 1.55 13.69
C PHE A 121 5.03 1.35 12.31
N VAL A 122 4.46 1.95 11.26
CA VAL A 122 4.99 1.82 9.89
C VAL A 122 6.38 2.46 9.77
N LEU A 123 6.59 3.65 10.35
CA LEU A 123 7.91 4.29 10.36
C LEU A 123 8.96 3.50 11.16
N GLY A 124 8.56 2.94 12.30
CA GLY A 124 9.39 2.12 13.16
C GLY A 124 9.78 0.81 12.50
N ALA A 125 8.81 0.08 11.96
CA ALA A 125 9.01 -1.16 11.21
C ALA A 125 9.90 -0.91 9.98
N GLY A 126 9.63 0.14 9.21
CA GLY A 126 10.45 0.53 8.07
C GLY A 126 11.90 0.82 8.44
N LYS A 127 12.14 1.46 9.59
CA LYS A 127 13.50 1.74 10.09
C LYS A 127 14.21 0.50 10.66
N VAL A 128 13.47 -0.49 11.17
CA VAL A 128 14.03 -1.75 11.70
C VAL A 128 14.38 -2.71 10.56
N LEU A 129 13.51 -2.85 9.56
CA LEU A 129 13.77 -3.69 8.38
C LEU A 129 14.88 -3.12 7.49
N ASN A 130 14.99 -1.79 7.41
CA ASN A 130 16.04 -1.13 6.63
C ASN A 130 17.38 -0.98 7.37
N ARG A 131 17.60 -1.76 8.45
CA ARG A 131 18.93 -1.82 9.06
C ARG A 131 19.85 -2.61 8.13
N PRO A 132 20.97 -2.04 7.64
CA PRO A 132 21.92 -2.81 6.86
C PRO A 132 22.38 -3.99 7.72
N LYS A 133 22.20 -5.22 7.22
CA LYS A 133 22.80 -6.42 7.82
C LYS A 133 24.29 -6.11 7.96
N LEU A 134 24.75 -5.94 9.20
CA LEU A 134 26.18 -5.86 9.49
C LEU A 134 26.76 -7.22 9.12
N GLU A 135 27.37 -7.32 7.93
CA GLU A 135 28.30 -8.42 7.63
C GLU A 135 29.41 -8.35 8.69
N VAL A 136 29.30 -9.21 9.69
CA VAL A 136 30.38 -9.49 10.61
C VAL A 136 31.39 -10.31 9.82
N THR A 137 32.34 -9.63 9.18
CA THR A 137 33.53 -10.25 8.63
C THR A 137 34.40 -10.70 9.80
N HIS A 138 34.52 -12.01 9.99
CA HIS A 138 35.61 -12.63 10.74
C HIS A 138 36.14 -13.82 9.96
#